data_AF-A0A7J5ETX5-F1
#
_entry.id   AF-A0A7J5ETX5-F1
#
_cell.length_a   1.000
_cell.length_b   1.000
_cell.length_c   1.000
_cell.angle_alpha   90.00
_cell.angle_beta   90.00
_cell.angle_gamma   90.00
#
_symmetry.space_group_name_H-M   'P 1'
#
loop_
_entity.id
_entity.type
_entity.pdbx_description
1 polymer ?
#
loop_
_entity_poly.entity_id
_entity_poly.type
_entity_poly.pdbx_seq_one_letter_code
_entity_poly.pdbx_strand_id
1 'polypeptide(L)' 'VNAGGVMLSAVVLADGRIAGTWRRTLSRTAVTVEIQPLRRLADDDARAVARAAERYAAFVDRSLALAMKGGARDRKRRAR' A
#
# COMPACT_ATOMS: atom_id res chain seq x y z
N VAL A 1 -13.02 22.90 3.75
CA VAL A 1 -13.55 21.87 2.82
C VAL A 1 -13.14 20.50 3.33
N ASN A 2 -14.03 19.79 4.01
CA ASN A 2 -13.81 18.39 4.35
C ASN A 2 -14.20 17.61 3.09
N ALA A 3 -13.24 16.97 2.43
CA ALA A 3 -13.51 16.16 1.24
C ALA A 3 -14.19 14.84 1.66
N GLY A 4 -15.46 14.95 2.06
CA GLY A 4 -16.36 13.82 2.23
C GLY A 4 -16.72 13.25 0.86
N GLY A 5 -15.96 12.26 0.43
CA GLY A 5 -16.38 11.28 -0.55
C GLY A 5 -16.22 9.94 0.13
N VAL A 6 -17.35 9.27 0.38
CA VAL A 6 -17.51 7.93 0.97
C VAL A 6 -16.25 7.09 0.77
N MET A 7 -15.79 6.53 1.89
CA MET A 7 -14.80 5.48 2.09
C MET A 7 -14.95 4.32 1.08
N LEU A 8 -14.74 4.59 -0.22
CA LEU A 8 -14.56 3.59 -1.27
C LEU A 8 -13.44 2.75 -0.73
N SER A 9 -13.78 1.51 -0.41
CA SER A 9 -12.92 0.56 0.27
C SER A 9 -11.57 0.60 -0.41
N ALA A 10 -10.60 1.27 0.20
CA ALA A 10 -9.31 1.52 -0.41
C ALA A 10 -8.58 0.19 -0.39
N VAL A 11 -8.80 -0.63 -1.42
CA VAL A 11 -8.28 -1.98 -1.54
C VAL A 11 -7.03 -1.97 -2.39
N VAL A 12 -6.08 -2.83 -2.02
CA VAL A 12 -4.99 -3.22 -2.89
C VAL A 12 -5.45 -4.45 -3.66
N LEU A 13 -5.42 -4.39 -4.98
CA LEU A 13 -5.69 -5.53 -5.86
C LEU A 13 -4.36 -6.04 -6.41
N ALA A 14 -4.12 -7.35 -6.28
CA ALA A 14 -3.01 -8.04 -6.92
C ALA A 14 -3.56 -9.31 -7.58
N ASP A 15 -3.24 -9.51 -8.86
CA ASP A 15 -3.74 -10.62 -9.68
C ASP A 15 -5.26 -10.82 -9.60
N GLY A 16 -6.03 -9.73 -9.67
CA GLY A 16 -7.49 -9.77 -9.61
C GLY A 16 -8.08 -10.11 -8.24
N ARG A 17 -7.26 -10.19 -7.19
CA ARG A 17 -7.70 -10.50 -5.82
C ARG A 17 -7.39 -9.36 -4.86
N ILE A 18 -8.26 -9.15 -3.87
CA ILE A 18 -7.99 -8.21 -2.79
C ILE A 18 -6.82 -8.73 -1.96
N ALA A 19 -5.71 -7.98 -1.96
CA ALA A 19 -4.46 -8.32 -1.30
C ALA A 19 -4.25 -7.52 0.00
N GLY A 20 -5.03 -6.46 0.21
CA GLY A 20 -4.84 -5.54 1.33
C GLY A 20 -5.83 -4.39 1.30
N THR A 21 -5.69 -3.52 2.29
CA THR A 21 -6.22 -2.17 2.24
C THR A 21 -5.07 -1.16 2.18
N TRP A 22 -5.40 0.07 1.81
CA TRP A 22 -4.46 1.18 1.86
C TRP A 22 -5.10 2.43 2.43
N ARG A 23 -4.25 3.33 2.91
CA ARG A 23 -4.61 4.70 3.28
C ARG A 23 -3.60 5.65 2.66
N ARG A 24 -4.05 6.88 2.41
CA ARG A 24 -3.16 7.99 2.09
C ARG A 24 -3.33 9.14 3.06
N THR A 25 -2.23 9.84 3.29
CA THR A 25 -2.20 11.16 3.95
C THR A 25 -1.46 12.12 3.04
N LEU A 26 -2.13 13.19 2.63
CA LEU A 26 -1.53 14.24 1.81
C LEU A 26 -0.93 15.31 2.73
N SER A 27 0.31 15.69 2.45
CA SER A 27 0.97 16.86 3.03
C SER A 27 1.34 17.85 1.93
N ARG A 28 1.99 18.96 2.30
CA ARG A 28 2.42 19.97 1.33
C ARG A 28 3.47 19.46 0.34
N THR A 29 4.36 18.57 0.76
CA THR A 29 5.53 18.11 -0.04
C THR A 29 5.51 16.63 -0.36
N ALA A 30 4.76 15.84 0.41
CA ALA A 30 4.73 14.39 0.29
C ALA A 30 3.30 13.83 0.36
N VAL A 31 3.12 12.67 -0.24
CA VAL A 31 2.01 11.78 0.03
C VAL A 31 2.52 10.54 0.76
N THR A 32 1.97 10.28 1.94
CA THR A 32 2.19 9.03 2.64
C THR A 32 1.19 8.02 2.14
N VAL A 33 1.67 6.88 1.64
CA VAL A 33 0.85 5.74 1.26
C VAL A 33 1.14 4.60 2.25
N GLU A 34 0.13 4.22 3.01
CA GLU A 34 0.20 3.13 3.98
C GLU A 34 -0.54 1.92 3.44
N ILE A 35 0.17 0.81 3.25
CA ILE A 35 -0.41 -0.47 2.82
C ILE A 35 -0.55 -1.40 4.02
N GLN A 36 -1.74 -1.95 4.21
CA GLN A 36 -2.03 -3.00 5.18
C GLN A 36 -2.45 -4.28 4.43
N PRO A 37 -1.51 -5.20 4.16
CA PRO A 37 -1.81 -6.46 3.50
C PRO A 37 -2.76 -7.33 4.35
N LEU A 38 -3.70 -8.02 3.69
CA LEU A 38 -4.54 -9.05 4.33
C LEU A 38 -3.80 -10.39 4.46
N ARG A 39 -2.79 -10.61 3.61
CA ARG A 39 -1.89 -11.76 3.59
C ARG A 39 -0.47 -11.28 3.31
N ARG A 40 0.52 -12.14 3.53
CA ARG A 40 1.88 -11.85 3.04
C ARG A 40 1.81 -11.69 1.50
N LEU A 41 2.30 -10.56 1.01
CA LEU A 41 2.47 -10.33 -0.42
C LEU A 41 3.69 -11.11 -0.90
N ALA A 42 3.60 -11.70 -2.09
CA ALA A 42 4.78 -12.20 -2.78
C ALA A 42 5.71 -11.02 -3.11
N ASP A 43 6.99 -11.29 -3.35
CA ASP A 43 7.95 -10.22 -3.61
C ASP A 43 7.61 -9.44 -4.90
N ASP A 44 7.04 -10.10 -5.90
CA ASP A 44 6.52 -9.47 -7.12
C ASP A 44 5.31 -8.57 -6.85
N ASP A 45 4.33 -9.07 -6.07
CA ASP A 45 3.17 -8.28 -5.64
C ASP A 45 3.62 -7.02 -4.88
N ALA A 46 4.57 -7.17 -3.96
CA ALA A 46 5.09 -6.06 -3.17
C ALA A 46 5.78 -5.01 -4.07
N ARG A 47 6.58 -5.44 -5.05
CA ARG A 47 7.20 -4.54 -6.04
C ARG A 47 6.15 -3.85 -6.90
N ALA A 48 5.11 -4.57 -7.35
CA ALA A 48 4.04 -4.01 -8.15
C ALA A 48 3.24 -2.95 -7.37
N VAL A 49 2.96 -3.21 -6.09
CA VAL A 49 2.31 -2.26 -5.18
C VAL A 49 3.17 -1.02 -4.97
N ALA A 50 4.49 -1.16 -4.77
CA ALA A 50 5.39 -0.03 -4.64
C ALA A 50 5.38 0.87 -5.89
N ARG A 51 5.47 0.27 -7.09
CA ARG A 51 5.36 1.01 -8.36
C ARG A 51 4.01 1.70 -8.53
N ALA A 52 2.93 1.08 -8.04
CA ALA A 52 1.60 1.71 -8.06
C ALA A 52 1.54 2.94 -7.13
N ALA A 53 2.16 2.85 -5.94
CA ALA A 53 2.27 3.98 -5.03
C ALA A 53 3.09 5.14 -5.62
N GLU A 54 4.18 4.84 -6.36
CA GLU A 54 4.97 5.85 -7.08
C GLU A 54 4.14 6.58 -8.14
N ARG A 55 3.37 5.84 -8.95
CA ARG A 55 2.46 6.45 -9.94
C ARG A 55 1.40 7.32 -9.26
N TYR A 56 0.88 6.90 -8.12
CA TYR A 56 -0.07 7.69 -7.35
C TYR A 56 0.55 8.99 -6.82
N ALA A 57 1.78 8.94 -6.33
CA ALA A 57 2.51 10.10 -5.85
C ALA A 57 2.79 11.12 -6.96
N ALA A 58 3.22 10.63 -8.14
CA ALA A 58 3.39 11.46 -9.33
C ALA A 58 2.07 12.12 -9.76
N PHE A 59 0.96 11.38 -9.74
CA PHE A 59 -0.36 11.89 -10.08
C PHE A 59 -0.82 13.04 -9.16
N VAL A 60 -0.52 12.97 -7.86
CA VAL A 60 -0.85 14.04 -6.92
C VAL A 60 0.23 15.12 -6.80
N ASP A 61 1.28 15.05 -7.65
CA ASP A 61 2.42 15.96 -7.66
C ASP A 61 3.12 16.08 -6.29
N ARG A 62 3.38 14.93 -5.65
CA ARG A 62 4.07 14.88 -4.34
C ARG A 62 5.15 13.82 -4.34
N SER A 63 6.14 13.99 -3.45
CA SER A 63 7.09 12.91 -3.15
C SER A 63 6.39 11.75 -2.44
N LEU A 64 6.85 10.51 -2.68
CA LEU A 64 6.28 9.32 -2.05
C LEU A 64 6.95 9.04 -0.70
N ALA A 65 6.14 8.85 0.33
CA ALA A 65 6.52 8.14 1.56
C ALA A 65 5.72 6.84 1.66
N LEU A 66 6.33 5.71 1.30
CA LEU A 66 5.66 4.41 1.31
C LEU A 66 5.92 3.66 2.63
N ALA A 67 4.84 3.22 3.28
CA ALA A 67 4.90 2.34 4.43
C ALA A 67 4.09 1.07 4.16
N MET A 68 4.70 -0.11 4.35
CA MET A 68 4.03 -1.39 4.24
C MET A 68 4.07 -2.08 5.59
N LYS A 69 2.92 -2.35 6.22
CA LYS A 69 2.88 -3.10 7.48
C LYS A 69 3.26 -4.55 7.22
N GLY A 70 4.52 -4.89 7.49
CA GLY A 70 5.09 -6.19 7.19
C GLY A 70 4.55 -7.32 8.06
N GLY A 71 4.20 -8.44 7.41
CA GLY A 71 4.08 -9.76 8.03
C GLY A 71 5.44 -10.26 8.50
N ALA A 72 5.95 -9.71 9.60
CA ALA A 72 7.20 -10.10 10.23
C ALA A 72 7.02 -11.26 11.23
N ARG A 73 6.34 -12.35 10.83
CA ARG A 73 6.16 -13.52 11.74
C ARG A 73 6.20 -14.91 11.12
N ASP A 74 6.86 -15.11 9.97
CA ASP A 74 7.03 -16.47 9.40
C ASP A 74 8.45 -16.83 8.93
N ARG A 75 9.49 -16.19 9.48
CA ARG A 75 10.89 -16.67 9.32
C ARG A 75 11.20 -17.94 10.13
N LYS A 76 10.25 -18.48 10.91
CA LYS A 76 10.49 -19.58 11.85
C LYS A 76 10.07 -20.98 11.36
N ARG A 77 9.64 -21.16 10.10
CA ARG A 77 9.12 -22.44 9.58
C ARG A 77 9.93 -23.09 8.44
N ARG A 78 11.26 -22.88 8.41
CA ARG A 78 12.21 -23.66 7.57
C ARG A 78 13.45 -24.07 8.38
N ALA A 79 13.21 -24.72 9.51
CA ALA A 79 14.22 -25.48 10.24
C ALA A 79 13.48 -26.55 11.07
N ARG A 80 12.83 -27.49 10.39
CA ARG A 80 12.46 -28.81 10.90
C ARG A 80 12.44 -29.79 9.74
#